data_AF-A0A392PUE7-F1
#
_entry.id   AF-A0A392PUE7-F1
#
_cell.length_a   1.000
_cell.length_b   1.000
_cell.length_c   1.000
_cell.angle_alpha   90.00
_cell.angle_beta   90.00
_cell.angle_gamma   90.00
#
_symmetry.space_group_name_H-M   'P 1'
#
loop_
_entity.id
_entity.type
_entity.pdbx_description
1 polymer ?
#
loop_
_entity_poly.entity_id
_entity_poly.type
_entity_poly.pdbx_seq_one_letter_code
_entity_poly.pdbx_strand_id
1 'polypeptide(L)'
;ICKIISPLSASVPAGVVLMKEKAGFKFTTRVQPLRLAEWDTEDKVTFFMSGRNYTFRDYEKMANKVFARRYCSAGCLPATYLEKEFWHEIGCGKMDTVEYACDVDGSAFSSSPTDQLGNSKWNLKVLNLLVSLLYLLFSLLIHLLNTSSLLF
;
A
#
# COMPACT_ATOMS: atom_id res chain seq x y z
N ILE A 1 12.75 -11.30 -5.19
CA ILE A 1 11.64 -11.13 -4.21
C ILE A 1 11.42 -12.46 -3.51
N CYS A 2 11.16 -12.49 -2.20
CA CYS A 2 10.78 -13.70 -1.46
C CYS A 2 9.48 -13.46 -0.68
N LYS A 3 8.76 -14.53 -0.33
CA LYS A 3 7.57 -14.49 0.52
C LYS A 3 7.87 -15.22 1.83
N ILE A 4 7.68 -14.54 2.95
CA ILE A 4 7.86 -15.11 4.30
C ILE A 4 6.49 -15.21 4.95
N ILE A 5 6.13 -16.41 5.41
CA ILE A 5 4.85 -16.64 6.09
C ILE A 5 5.04 -16.36 7.58
N SER A 6 4.25 -15.43 8.13
CA SER A 6 4.29 -15.12 9.57
C SER A 6 3.86 -16.36 10.36
N PRO A 7 4.64 -16.79 11.37
CA PRO A 7 4.19 -17.82 12.31
C PRO A 7 3.22 -17.25 13.36
N LEU A 8 3.08 -15.93 13.44
CA LEU A 8 2.23 -15.22 14.41
C LEU A 8 0.93 -14.77 13.75
N SER A 9 -0.16 -14.87 14.51
CA SER A 9 -1.49 -14.43 14.08
C SER A 9 -1.88 -13.11 14.75
N ALA A 10 -2.59 -12.26 14.02
CA ALA A 10 -3.30 -11.13 14.61
C ALA A 10 -4.57 -11.64 15.30
N SER A 11 -4.79 -11.22 16.54
CA SER A 11 -6.04 -11.42 17.28
C SER A 11 -7.10 -10.38 16.92
N VAL A 12 -6.69 -9.18 16.51
CA VAL A 12 -7.57 -8.10 16.06
C VAL A 12 -7.39 -7.90 14.55
N PRO A 13 -8.46 -8.08 13.74
CA PRO A 13 -8.37 -7.89 12.29
C PRO A 13 -8.04 -6.45 11.91
N ALA A 14 -7.29 -6.28 10.81
CA ALA A 14 -6.88 -4.97 10.29
C ALA A 14 -8.04 -3.97 10.14
N GLY A 15 -9.18 -4.41 9.58
CA GLY A 15 -10.37 -3.57 9.44
C GLY A 15 -10.93 -3.08 10.78
N VAL A 16 -10.86 -3.91 11.83
CA VAL A 16 -11.27 -3.53 13.19
C VAL A 16 -10.31 -2.50 13.77
N VAL A 17 -9.00 -2.69 13.60
CA VAL A 17 -7.98 -1.71 14.03
C VAL A 17 -8.24 -0.35 13.36
N LEU A 18 -8.40 -0.34 12.04
CA LEU A 18 -8.62 0.89 11.27
C LEU A 18 -9.96 1.58 11.59
N MET A 19 -10.99 0.84 11.99
CA MET A 19 -12.31 1.42 12.27
C MET A 19 -12.57 1.73 13.74
N LYS A 20 -11.95 1.02 14.68
CA LYS A 20 -12.24 1.12 16.13
C LYS A 20 -11.09 1.70 16.94
N GLU A 21 -9.86 1.32 16.65
CA GLU A 21 -8.68 1.88 17.35
C GLU A 21 -8.28 3.23 16.76
N LYS A 22 -8.67 3.51 15.52
CA LYS A 22 -8.45 4.78 14.82
C LYS A 22 -9.77 5.48 14.48
N ALA A 23 -10.27 6.27 15.43
CA ALA A 23 -11.48 7.04 15.23
C ALA A 23 -11.39 7.92 13.98
N GLY A 24 -12.36 7.78 13.07
CA GLY A 24 -12.47 8.62 11.89
C GLY A 24 -11.45 8.35 10.78
N PHE A 25 -10.79 7.18 10.76
CA PHE A 25 -9.84 6.84 9.68
C PHE A 25 -10.48 6.99 8.29
N LYS A 26 -9.83 7.81 7.48
CA LYS A 26 -10.15 8.07 6.07
C LYS A 26 -8.84 8.20 5.30
N PHE A 27 -8.92 7.98 4.00
CA PHE A 27 -7.79 8.14 3.10
C PHE A 27 -8.26 8.68 1.75
N THR A 28 -7.35 9.38 1.08
CA THR A 28 -7.55 9.86 -0.29
C THR A 28 -6.95 8.84 -1.25
N THR A 29 -7.70 8.45 -2.27
CA THR A 29 -7.18 7.64 -3.38
C THR A 29 -6.37 8.50 -4.35
N ARG A 30 -5.60 7.85 -5.21
CA ARG A 30 -5.07 8.39 -6.46
C ARG A 30 -5.72 7.62 -7.60
N VAL A 31 -5.94 8.30 -8.72
CA VAL A 31 -6.38 7.66 -9.95
C VAL A 31 -5.13 7.26 -10.72
N GLN A 32 -5.05 5.99 -11.15
CA GLN A 32 -3.96 5.45 -11.92
C GLN A 32 -4.45 5.06 -13.31
N PRO A 33 -3.92 5.64 -14.40
CA PRO A 33 -4.19 5.14 -15.74
C PRO A 33 -3.51 3.79 -15.95
N LEU A 34 -4.22 2.84 -16.55
CA LEU A 34 -3.69 1.51 -16.82
C LEU A 34 -2.62 1.51 -17.93
N ARG A 35 -2.74 2.44 -18.88
CA ARG A 35 -1.82 2.59 -20.02
C ARG A 35 -1.13 3.94 -19.97
N LEU A 36 -0.22 4.12 -19.01
CA LEU A 36 0.44 5.40 -18.72
C LEU A 36 1.14 6.06 -19.93
N ALA A 37 1.57 5.27 -20.92
CA ALA A 37 2.21 5.75 -22.14
C ALA A 37 1.26 6.50 -23.09
N GLU A 38 -0.05 6.30 -22.96
CA GLU A 38 -1.07 6.93 -23.81
C GLU A 38 -1.47 8.34 -23.34
N TRP A 39 -1.01 8.76 -22.15
CA TRP A 39 -1.43 10.00 -21.49
C TRP A 39 -0.28 11.00 -21.38
N ASP A 40 -0.60 12.29 -21.57
CA ASP A 40 0.38 13.36 -21.50
C ASP A 40 0.70 13.78 -20.05
N THR A 41 1.52 14.82 -19.89
CA THR A 41 1.94 15.30 -18.56
C THR A 41 0.80 16.00 -17.80
N GLU A 42 -0.10 16.68 -18.50
CA GLU A 42 -1.24 17.38 -17.89
C GLU A 42 -2.30 16.38 -17.40
N ASP A 43 -2.54 15.32 -18.17
CA ASP A 43 -3.39 14.20 -17.79
C ASP A 43 -2.88 13.51 -16.51
N LYS A 44 -1.56 13.29 -16.41
CA LYS A 44 -0.92 12.66 -15.24
C LYS A 44 -1.09 13.50 -13.97
N VAL A 45 -0.97 14.83 -14.08
CA VAL A 45 -1.24 15.75 -12.95
C VAL A 45 -2.71 15.68 -12.54
N THR A 46 -3.63 15.66 -13.51
CA THR A 46 -5.07 15.58 -13.26
C THR A 46 -5.45 14.28 -12.55
N PHE A 47 -4.89 13.13 -12.97
CA PHE A 47 -5.13 11.85 -12.31
C PHE A 47 -4.68 11.85 -10.85
N PHE A 48 -3.52 12.45 -10.57
CA PHE A 48 -3.03 12.59 -9.20
C PHE A 48 -3.97 13.44 -8.33
N MET A 49 -4.53 14.52 -8.87
CA MET A 49 -5.43 15.43 -8.15
C MET A 49 -6.88 14.94 -8.05
N SER A 50 -7.30 13.99 -8.89
CA SER A 50 -8.68 13.49 -8.99
C SER A 50 -9.10 12.47 -7.92
N GLY A 51 -8.24 12.24 -6.92
CA GLY A 51 -8.46 11.35 -5.81
C GLY A 51 -9.75 11.64 -5.01
N ARG A 52 -10.37 10.59 -4.48
CA ARG A 52 -11.57 10.69 -3.64
C ARG A 52 -11.26 10.27 -2.22
N ASN A 53 -11.93 10.89 -1.26
CA ASN A 53 -11.85 10.53 0.14
C ASN A 53 -12.80 9.37 0.46
N TYR A 54 -12.29 8.31 1.06
CA TYR A 54 -13.07 7.16 1.50
C TYR A 54 -12.83 6.80 2.96
N THR A 55 -13.83 6.16 3.56
CA THR A 55 -13.61 5.28 4.71
C THR A 55 -13.17 3.90 4.21
N PHE A 56 -12.56 3.09 5.10
CA PHE A 56 -12.18 1.72 4.77
C PHE A 56 -13.35 0.90 4.20
N ARG A 57 -14.53 1.00 4.82
CA ARG A 57 -15.73 0.26 4.42
C ARG A 57 -16.34 0.75 3.11
N ASP A 58 -16.31 2.05 2.84
CA ASP A 58 -16.89 2.58 1.60
C ASP A 58 -16.02 2.25 0.39
N TYR A 59 -14.70 2.25 0.55
CA TYR A 59 -13.78 1.81 -0.48
C TYR A 59 -13.95 0.30 -0.79
N GLU A 60 -14.04 -0.54 0.25
CA GLU A 60 -14.31 -1.98 0.09
C GLU A 60 -15.62 -2.23 -0.69
N LYS A 61 -16.70 -1.52 -0.33
CA LYS A 61 -17.99 -1.62 -1.04
C LYS A 61 -17.88 -1.18 -2.50
N MET A 62 -17.16 -0.09 -2.77
CA MET A 62 -16.94 0.41 -4.12
C MET A 62 -16.17 -0.62 -4.95
N ALA A 63 -15.05 -1.14 -4.43
CA ALA A 63 -14.23 -2.14 -5.10
C ALA A 63 -15.04 -3.42 -5.39
N ASN A 64 -15.80 -3.93 -4.42
CA ASN A 64 -16.64 -5.11 -4.61
C ASN A 64 -17.76 -4.87 -5.64
N LYS A 65 -18.35 -3.67 -5.68
CA LYS A 65 -19.37 -3.31 -6.67
C LYS A 65 -18.80 -3.27 -8.08
N VAL A 66 -17.59 -2.72 -8.26
CA VAL A 66 -16.89 -2.70 -9.56
C VAL A 66 -16.52 -4.12 -9.98
N PHE A 67 -15.96 -4.91 -9.05
CA PHE A 67 -15.60 -6.31 -9.30
C PHE A 67 -16.80 -7.15 -9.73
N ALA A 68 -17.91 -7.07 -8.98
CA ALA A 68 -19.13 -7.82 -9.28
C ALA A 68 -19.77 -7.43 -10.61
N ARG A 69 -19.66 -6.15 -11.03
CA ARG A 69 -20.13 -5.72 -12.35
C ARG A 69 -19.29 -6.29 -13.48
N ARG A 70 -17.97 -6.38 -13.29
CA ARG A 70 -17.04 -6.88 -14.31
C ARG A 70 -17.13 -8.39 -14.48
N TYR A 71 -17.24 -9.12 -13.37
CA TYR A 71 -17.11 -10.57 -13.37
C TYR A 71 -18.41 -11.33 -13.02
N CYS A 72 -19.51 -10.61 -12.77
CA CYS A 72 -20.78 -11.19 -12.31
C CYS A 72 -20.63 -12.09 -11.05
N SER A 73 -19.61 -11.82 -10.22
CA SER A 73 -19.26 -12.61 -9.03
C SER A 73 -19.13 -11.73 -7.80
N ALA A 74 -19.68 -12.19 -6.68
CA ALA A 74 -19.48 -11.58 -5.37
C ALA A 74 -18.25 -12.12 -4.62
N GLY A 75 -17.64 -13.20 -5.13
CA GLY A 75 -16.50 -13.87 -4.51
C GLY A 75 -15.21 -13.74 -5.32
N CYS A 76 -14.08 -14.01 -4.67
CA CYS A 76 -12.76 -14.01 -5.29
C CYS A 76 -12.70 -15.03 -6.44
N LEU A 77 -12.07 -14.62 -7.54
CA LEU A 77 -11.73 -15.52 -8.65
C LEU A 77 -10.31 -16.08 -8.49
N PRO A 78 -9.96 -17.20 -9.17
CA PRO A 78 -8.62 -17.75 -9.12
C PRO A 78 -7.55 -16.70 -9.49
N ALA A 79 -6.44 -16.66 -8.74
CA ALA A 79 -5.37 -15.69 -8.98
C ALA A 79 -4.81 -15.76 -10.42
N THR A 80 -4.66 -16.97 -10.95
CA THR A 80 -4.18 -17.21 -12.33
C THR A 80 -5.16 -16.70 -13.39
N TYR A 81 -6.45 -16.61 -13.07
CA TYR A 81 -7.45 -16.02 -13.95
C TYR A 81 -7.34 -14.49 -13.92
N LEU A 82 -7.32 -13.90 -12.71
CA LEU A 82 -7.20 -12.45 -12.54
C LEU A 82 -5.88 -11.88 -13.10
N GLU A 83 -4.79 -12.63 -13.02
CA GLU A 83 -3.51 -12.25 -13.64
C GLU A 83 -3.63 -12.14 -15.17
N LYS A 84 -4.29 -13.12 -15.81
CA LYS A 84 -4.52 -13.09 -17.27
C LYS A 84 -5.41 -11.92 -17.67
N GLU A 85 -6.49 -11.70 -16.93
CA GLU A 85 -7.41 -10.58 -17.15
C GLU A 85 -6.71 -9.22 -16.97
N PHE A 86 -5.83 -9.11 -15.97
CA PHE A 86 -5.03 -7.90 -15.77
C PHE A 86 -4.14 -7.62 -16.98
N TRP A 87 -3.37 -8.62 -17.45
CA TRP A 87 -2.49 -8.43 -18.61
C TRP A 87 -3.25 -8.16 -19.91
N HIS A 88 -4.41 -8.80 -20.09
CA HIS A 88 -5.30 -8.50 -21.20
C HIS A 88 -5.78 -7.04 -21.16
N GLU A 89 -6.16 -6.55 -19.97
CA GLU A 89 -6.61 -5.17 -19.79
C GLU A 89 -5.51 -4.14 -20.05
N ILE A 90 -4.29 -4.41 -19.59
CA ILE A 90 -3.12 -3.56 -19.86
C ILE A 90 -2.81 -3.50 -21.36
N GLY A 91 -2.92 -4.62 -22.07
CA GLY A 91 -2.56 -4.71 -23.49
C GLY A 91 -3.58 -4.12 -24.45
N CYS A 92 -4.87 -4.45 -24.30
CA CYS A 92 -5.92 -4.01 -25.23
C CYS A 92 -7.30 -3.82 -24.58
N GLY A 93 -7.31 -3.61 -23.26
CA GLY A 93 -8.51 -3.38 -22.48
C GLY A 93 -9.23 -2.07 -22.79
N LYS A 94 -10.41 -1.91 -22.19
CA LYS A 94 -11.28 -0.73 -22.33
C LYS A 94 -11.38 0.12 -21.06
N MET A 95 -10.83 -0.38 -19.95
CA MET A 95 -10.76 0.31 -18.68
C MET A 95 -9.59 1.27 -18.73
N ASP A 96 -9.87 2.54 -18.42
CA ASP A 96 -8.87 3.60 -18.55
C ASP A 96 -8.08 3.75 -17.25
N THR A 97 -8.76 3.68 -16.11
CA THR A 97 -8.17 3.99 -14.82
C THR A 97 -8.62 3.05 -13.70
N VAL A 98 -7.82 3.01 -12.64
CA VAL A 98 -8.15 2.38 -11.36
C VAL A 98 -7.91 3.38 -10.23
N GLU A 99 -8.67 3.26 -9.14
CA GLU A 99 -8.40 4.00 -7.90
C GLU A 99 -7.56 3.12 -6.97
N TYR A 100 -6.56 3.72 -6.31
CA TYR A 100 -5.77 3.05 -5.26
C TYR A 100 -5.32 4.07 -4.22
N ALA A 101 -5.05 3.63 -3.00
CA ALA A 101 -4.52 4.50 -1.95
C ALA A 101 -3.08 4.09 -1.62
N CYS A 102 -2.12 4.96 -1.92
CA CYS A 102 -0.71 4.78 -1.54
C CYS A 102 -0.28 5.91 -0.60
N ASP A 103 0.81 5.69 0.11
CA ASP A 103 1.40 6.66 1.05
C ASP A 103 0.38 7.13 2.12
N VAL A 104 -0.53 6.22 2.52
CA VAL A 104 -1.53 6.51 3.55
C VAL A 104 -0.90 6.38 4.92
N ASP A 105 -0.88 7.49 5.65
CA ASP A 105 -0.36 7.51 7.01
C ASP A 105 -1.18 6.62 7.95
N GLY A 106 -0.46 5.82 8.72
CA GLY A 106 -1.04 4.97 9.74
C GLY A 106 -0.63 3.51 9.64
N SER A 107 -1.35 2.67 10.38
CA SER A 107 -1.03 1.26 10.48
C SER A 107 -2.24 0.48 10.99
N ALA A 108 -2.34 -0.76 10.52
CA ALA A 108 -3.37 -1.71 10.92
C ALA A 108 -2.87 -2.78 11.91
N PHE A 109 -1.65 -2.64 12.45
CA PHE A 109 -1.20 -3.45 13.59
C PHE A 109 -1.90 -2.95 14.87
N SER A 110 -2.59 -3.87 15.56
CA SER A 110 -3.33 -3.58 16.80
C SER A 110 -2.39 -3.13 17.93
N SER A 111 -2.91 -2.28 18.81
CA SER A 111 -2.28 -1.92 20.09
C SER A 111 -2.73 -2.80 21.26
N SER A 112 -3.62 -3.78 21.02
CA SER A 112 -4.08 -4.69 22.06
C SER A 112 -2.90 -5.47 22.67
N PRO A 113 -2.78 -5.56 24.02
CA PRO A 113 -1.70 -6.28 24.67
C PRO A 113 -1.73 -7.80 24.41
N THR A 114 -2.86 -8.33 23.94
CA THR A 114 -3.01 -9.76 23.62
C THR A 114 -2.71 -10.08 22.15
N ASP A 115 -2.45 -9.06 21.31
CA ASP A 115 -2.20 -9.27 19.89
C ASP A 115 -0.77 -9.74 19.63
N GLN A 116 -0.59 -11.02 19.27
CA GLN A 116 0.74 -11.59 19.09
C GLN A 116 1.50 -10.91 17.96
N LEU A 117 0.86 -10.70 16.81
CA LEU A 117 1.49 -10.05 15.66
C LEU A 117 1.82 -8.58 15.97
N GLY A 118 0.85 -7.84 16.54
CA GLY A 118 0.98 -6.43 16.89
C GLY A 118 2.05 -6.14 17.93
N ASN A 119 2.27 -7.03 18.91
CA ASN A 119 3.31 -6.85 19.93
C ASN A 119 4.67 -7.47 19.57
N SER A 120 4.78 -8.15 18.42
CA SER A 120 6.02 -8.80 18.02
C SER A 120 6.99 -7.86 17.30
N LYS A 121 8.22 -8.32 17.10
CA LYS A 121 9.22 -7.66 16.23
C LYS A 121 8.85 -7.70 14.73
N TRP A 122 7.81 -8.44 14.35
CA TRP A 122 7.27 -8.45 12.99
C TRP A 122 6.30 -7.27 12.76
N ASN A 123 5.94 -6.52 13.80
CA ASN A 123 5.22 -5.26 13.65
C ASN A 123 6.14 -4.23 12.97
N LEU A 124 5.76 -3.82 11.77
CA LEU A 124 6.55 -2.90 10.95
C LEU A 124 6.69 -1.50 11.58
N LYS A 125 5.86 -1.12 12.55
CA LYS A 125 6.07 0.10 13.35
C LYS A 125 7.40 0.06 14.12
N VAL A 126 7.77 -1.12 14.61
CA VAL A 126 8.96 -1.35 15.45
C VAL A 126 10.20 -1.59 14.59
N LEU A 127 10.01 -2.07 13.35
CA LEU A 127 11.09 -2.37 12.40
C LEU A 127 11.88 -1.11 11.98
N ASN A 128 11.32 0.10 12.17
CA ASN A 128 12.00 1.38 11.96
C ASN A 128 13.31 1.53 12.76
N LEU A 129 13.56 0.72 13.79
CA LEU A 129 14.84 0.70 14.52
C LEU A 129 16.02 0.18 13.69
N LEU A 130 15.79 -0.60 12.62
CA LEU A 130 16.86 -1.03 11.72
C LEU A 130 17.26 0.05 10.70
N VAL A 131 16.38 1.02 10.46
CA VAL A 131 16.69 2.22 9.64
C VAL A 131 17.69 3.11 10.37
N SER A 132 17.72 3.09 11.72
CA SER A 132 18.75 3.79 12.50
C SER A 132 20.16 3.32 12.17
N LEU A 133 20.36 2.03 11.85
CA LEU A 133 21.65 1.50 11.41
C LEU A 133 22.03 2.00 10.01
N LEU A 134 21.05 2.14 9.11
CA LEU A 134 21.23 2.74 7.79
C LEU A 134 21.57 4.23 7.87
N TYR A 135 20.90 5.01 8.72
CA TYR A 135 21.26 6.42 8.96
C TYR A 135 22.65 6.55 9.58
N LEU A 136 23.01 5.67 10.52
CA LEU A 136 24.33 5.69 11.15
C LEU A 136 25.44 5.33 10.15
N LEU A 137 25.21 4.31 9.32
CA LEU A 137 26.12 3.94 8.23
C LEU A 137 26.25 5.08 7.21
N PHE A 138 25.15 5.69 6.82
CA PHE A 138 25.15 6.81 5.87
C PHE A 138 25.89 8.04 6.40
N SER A 139 25.70 8.38 7.68
CA SER A 139 26.40 9.49 8.32
C SER A 139 27.90 9.20 8.57
N LEU A 140 28.28 7.96 8.92
CA LEU A 140 29.69 7.55 8.98
C LEU A 140 30.38 7.63 7.62
N LEU A 141 29.70 7.24 6.55
CA LEU A 141 30.24 7.22 5.19
C LEU A 141 30.47 8.66 4.68
N ILE A 142 29.55 9.59 4.99
CA ILE A 142 29.73 11.03 4.74
C ILE A 142 30.91 11.60 5.54
N HIS A 143 31.02 11.25 6.83
CA HIS A 143 32.14 11.72 7.65
C HIS A 143 33.49 11.22 7.14
N LEU A 144 33.59 9.94 6.75
CA LEU A 144 34.80 9.35 6.18
C LEU A 144 35.19 10.04 4.87
N LEU A 145 34.24 10.24 3.96
CA LEU A 145 34.48 10.97 2.70
C LEU A 145 34.99 12.39 2.95
N ASN A 146 34.36 13.14 3.87
CA ASN A 146 34.79 14.49 4.22
C ASN A 146 36.19 14.54 4.87
N THR A 147 36.56 13.53 5.67
CA THR A 147 37.91 13.44 6.25
C THR A 147 38.98 13.02 5.23
N SER A 148 38.61 12.25 4.20
CA SER A 148 39.52 11.89 3.11
C SER A 148 39.75 13.04 2.13
N SER A 149 38.80 13.97 1.98
CA SER A 149 38.96 15.20 1.19
C SER A 149 39.82 16.28 1.88
N LEU A 150 40.15 16.13 3.16
CA LEU A 150 41.02 17.02 3.93
C LEU A 150 42.49 16.54 3.98
N LEU A 151 42.81 15.43 3.32
CA LEU A 151 44.15 14.81 3.26
C LEU A 151 44.84 14.95 1.89
N PHE A 152 44.32 15.80 1.00
CA PHE A 152 44.99 16.23 -0.24
C PHE A 152 45.19 17.74 -0.25
#